data_AF-A0A835SHS4-F1
#
_entry.id   AF-A0A835SHS4-F1
#
_cell.length_a   1.000
_cell.length_b   1.000
_cell.length_c   1.000
_cell.angle_alpha   90.00
_cell.angle_beta   90.00
_cell.angle_gamma   90.00
#
_symmetry.space_group_name_H-M   'P 1'
#
loop_
_entity.id
_entity.type
_entity.pdbx_description
1 polymer ?
#
loop_
_entity_poly.entity_id
_entity_poly.type
_entity_poly.pdbx_seq_one_letter_code
_entity_poly.pdbx_strand_id
1 'polypeptide(L)'
;MIAYGASMILKDRLLDESDKSEIYVCERCGLVAYHDVKQRKYMCRVCGDRGKVTSVSVAYAFKLLLQEMQSLNIAPRLLIKERV
;
A
#
# COMPACT_ATOMS: atom_id res chain seq x y z
N MET A 1 17.18 12.83 -14.46
CA MET A 1 17.37 11.54 -13.74
C MET A 1 16.82 10.36 -14.52
N ILE A 2 15.59 10.42 -15.06
CA ILE A 2 14.99 9.33 -15.87
C ILE A 2 15.79 9.09 -17.17
N ALA A 3 16.11 10.15 -17.93
CA ALA A 3 16.91 10.05 -19.15
C ALA A 3 18.35 9.55 -18.93
N TYR A 4 18.88 9.71 -17.72
CA TYR A 4 20.23 9.27 -17.34
C TYR A 4 20.25 7.84 -16.78
N GLY A 5 19.10 7.14 -16.74
CA GLY A 5 19.02 5.76 -16.22
C GLY A 5 19.27 5.64 -14.71
N ALA A 6 19.25 6.74 -13.96
CA ALA A 6 19.54 6.76 -12.53
C ALA A 6 18.32 6.32 -11.69
N SER A 7 17.87 5.07 -11.88
CA SER A 7 16.66 4.52 -11.24
C SER A 7 16.76 4.43 -9.72
N MET A 8 17.93 4.08 -9.18
CA MET A 8 18.13 3.98 -7.74
C MET A 8 18.05 5.35 -7.06
N ILE A 9 18.67 6.38 -7.65
CA ILE A 9 18.63 7.75 -7.11
C ILE A 9 17.22 8.34 -7.22
N LEU A 10 16.47 8.01 -8.28
CA LEU A 10 15.06 8.41 -8.40
C LEU A 10 14.22 7.87 -7.26
N LYS A 11 14.35 6.58 -6.96
CA LYS A 11 13.65 5.96 -5.83
C LYS A 11 14.06 6.61 -4.51
N ASP A 12 15.35 6.85 -4.32
CA ASP A 12 15.86 7.43 -3.08
C ASP A 12 15.26 8.82 -2.83
N ARG A 13 15.37 9.72 -3.82
CA ARG A 13 14.88 11.11 -3.70
C ARG A 13 13.35 11.21 -3.65
N LEU A 14 12.62 10.44 -4.44
CA LEU A 14 11.17 10.60 -4.58
C LEU A 14 10.34 9.69 -3.66
N LEU A 15 10.89 8.56 -3.20
CA LEU A 15 10.17 7.62 -2.34
C LEU A 15 10.77 7.63 -0.93
N ASP A 16 12.06 7.31 -0.80
CA ASP A 16 12.66 7.05 0.51
C ASP A 16 12.88 8.35 1.31
N GLU A 17 13.27 9.45 0.64
CA GLU A 17 13.47 10.77 1.28
C GLU A 17 12.22 11.66 1.32
N SER A 18 11.23 11.44 0.46
CA SER A 18 10.02 12.28 0.39
C SER A 18 8.96 11.83 1.40
N ASP A 19 8.26 10.75 1.10
CA ASP A 19 7.04 10.37 1.81
C ASP A 19 6.89 8.85 1.94
N LYS A 20 7.95 8.17 2.37
CA LYS A 20 7.91 6.72 2.60
C LYS A 20 6.88 6.37 3.67
N SER A 21 5.98 5.45 3.36
CA SER A 21 4.93 4.98 4.28
C SER A 21 4.67 3.50 4.10
N GLU A 22 4.45 2.80 5.20
CA GLU A 22 4.02 1.40 5.18
C GLU A 22 2.49 1.32 5.19
N ILE A 23 1.93 0.63 4.20
CA ILE A 23 0.51 0.31 4.14
C ILE A 23 0.31 -1.19 4.27
N TYR A 24 -0.82 -1.56 4.86
CA TYR A 24 -1.22 -2.95 4.97
C TYR A 24 -2.21 -3.27 3.86
N VAL A 25 -1.97 -4.32 3.10
CA VAL A 25 -2.82 -4.71 1.97
C VAL A 25 -3.24 -6.17 2.14
N CYS A 26 -4.51 -6.45 1.91
CA CYS A 26 -5.03 -7.81 1.92
C CYS A 26 -4.66 -8.55 0.63
N GLU A 27 -4.01 -9.71 0.73
CA GLU A 27 -3.65 -10.56 -0.43
C GLU A 27 -4.88 -11.06 -1.20
N ARG A 28 -6.02 -11.20 -0.51
CA ARG A 28 -7.22 -11.83 -1.08
C ARG A 28 -8.12 -10.84 -1.82
N CYS A 29 -8.26 -9.63 -1.32
CA CYS A 29 -9.15 -8.62 -1.90
C CYS A 29 -8.42 -7.39 -2.44
N GLY A 30 -7.11 -7.27 -2.25
CA GLY A 30 -6.30 -6.17 -2.79
C GLY A 30 -6.63 -4.78 -2.24
N LEU A 31 -7.44 -4.69 -1.17
CA LEU A 31 -7.76 -3.42 -0.51
C LEU A 31 -6.83 -3.18 0.67
N VAL A 32 -6.69 -1.89 1.00
CA VAL A 32 -5.96 -1.44 2.18
C VAL A 32 -6.66 -1.95 3.44
N ALA A 33 -5.92 -2.68 4.26
CA ALA A 33 -6.31 -3.15 5.58
C ALA A 33 -5.85 -2.16 6.66
N TYR A 34 -6.38 -2.30 7.88
CA TYR A 34 -5.96 -1.49 9.01
C TYR A 34 -5.49 -2.37 10.16
N HIS A 35 -4.64 -1.78 11.02
CA HIS A 35 -4.16 -2.43 12.22
C HIS A 35 -5.03 -2.02 13.40
N ASP A 36 -5.70 -2.99 14.03
CA ASP A 36 -6.43 -2.77 15.26
C ASP A 36 -5.48 -2.97 16.46
N VAL A 37 -5.09 -1.85 17.06
CA VAL A 37 -4.16 -1.83 18.20
C VAL A 37 -4.75 -2.50 19.45
N LYS A 38 -6.08 -2.48 19.61
CA LYS A 38 -6.74 -3.05 20.80
C LYS A 38 -6.68 -4.58 20.77
N GLN A 39 -6.88 -5.16 19.59
CA GLN A 39 -6.86 -6.61 19.40
C GLN A 39 -5.49 -7.13 18.92
N ARG A 40 -4.54 -6.24 18.63
CA ARG A 40 -3.22 -6.55 18.02
C ARG A 40 -3.35 -7.41 16.76
N LYS A 41 -4.33 -7.08 15.90
CA LYS A 41 -4.64 -7.84 14.68
C LYS A 41 -4.72 -6.91 13.48
N TYR A 42 -4.26 -7.41 12.33
CA TYR A 42 -4.47 -6.78 11.03
C TYR A 42 -5.80 -7.25 10.46
N MET A 43 -6.72 -6.32 10.22
CA MET A 43 -8.06 -6.68 9.75
C MET A 43 -8.39 -5.99 8.44
N CYS A 44 -8.94 -6.78 7.52
CA CYS A 44 -9.51 -6.27 6.28
C CYS A 44 -11.02 -6.01 6.46
N ARG A 45 -11.51 -4.87 5.99
CA ARG A 45 -12.95 -4.52 6.06
C ARG A 45 -13.88 -5.48 5.32
N VAL A 46 -13.37 -6.12 4.25
CA VAL A 46 -14.17 -7.00 3.38
C VAL A 46 -14.01 -8.47 3.74
N CYS A 47 -12.78 -8.91 4.00
CA CYS A 47 -12.49 -10.32 4.26
C CYS A 47 -12.52 -10.69 5.75
N GLY A 48 -12.52 -9.70 6.65
CA GLY A 48 -12.36 -9.91 8.09
C GLY A 48 -11.07 -10.67 8.40
N ASP A 49 -11.16 -11.63 9.33
CA ASP A 49 -10.05 -12.49 9.77
C ASP A 49 -9.57 -13.51 8.71
N ARG A 50 -10.32 -13.70 7.62
CA ARG A 50 -9.97 -14.67 6.57
C ARG A 50 -8.98 -14.12 5.53
N GLY A 51 -8.67 -12.83 5.61
CA GLY A 51 -7.72 -12.17 4.69
C GLY A 51 -6.32 -12.17 5.27
N LYS A 52 -5.35 -12.74 4.56
CA LYS A 52 -3.93 -12.56 4.88
C LYS A 52 -3.52 -11.14 4.50
N VAL A 53 -2.89 -10.44 5.43
CA VAL A 53 -2.49 -9.04 5.28
C VAL A 53 -0.97 -8.95 5.27
N THR A 54 -0.43 -8.20 4.31
CA THR A 54 1.00 -8.02 4.10
C THR A 54 1.32 -6.53 4.08
N SER A 55 2.44 -6.13 4.66
CA SER A 55 2.92 -4.75 4.64
C SER A 55 3.64 -4.46 3.31
N VAL A 56 3.38 -3.29 2.75
CA VAL A 56 4.00 -2.80 1.51
C VAL A 56 4.45 -1.36 1.72
N SER A 57 5.69 -1.06 1.37
CA SER A 57 6.22 0.31 1.40
C SER A 57 5.82 1.07 0.13
N VAL A 58 5.13 2.19 0.29
CA VAL A 58 4.67 3.07 -0.79
C VAL A 58 4.85 4.54 -0.41
N ALA A 59 4.68 5.46 -1.35
CA ALA A 59 4.56 6.87 -1.04
C ALA A 59 3.22 7.15 -0.34
N TYR A 60 3.19 8.03 0.67
CA TYR A 60 1.95 8.41 1.35
C TYR A 60 0.93 9.03 0.37
N ALA A 61 1.40 9.82 -0.60
CA ALA A 61 0.56 10.37 -1.66
C ALA A 61 -0.21 9.28 -2.44
N PHE A 62 0.41 8.13 -2.69
CA PHE A 62 -0.26 7.01 -3.34
C PHE A 62 -1.36 6.40 -2.47
N LYS A 63 -1.14 6.31 -1.15
CA LYS A 63 -2.18 5.88 -0.20
C LYS A 63 -3.40 6.81 -0.24
N LEU A 64 -3.18 8.13 -0.29
CA LEU A 64 -4.26 9.12 -0.40
C LEU A 64 -5.02 8.97 -1.72
N LEU A 65 -4.31 8.82 -2.85
CA LEU A 65 -4.93 8.58 -4.15
C LEU A 65 -5.86 7.36 -4.12
N LEU A 66 -5.44 6.25 -3.49
CA LEU A 66 -6.30 5.07 -3.33
C LEU A 66 -7.57 5.37 -2.51
N GLN A 67 -7.48 6.23 -1.51
CA GLN A 67 -8.62 6.64 -0.68
C GLN A 67 -9.57 7.58 -1.44
N GLU A 68 -9.04 8.47 -2.27
CA GLU A 68 -9.83 9.34 -3.15
C GLU A 68 -10.54 8.54 -4.26
N MET A 69 -9.88 7.53 -4.83
CA MET A 69 -10.55 6.61 -5.75
C MET A 69 -11.70 5.87 -5.07
N GLN A 70 -11.51 5.44 -3.82
CA GLN A 70 -12.56 4.79 -3.02
C GLN A 70 -13.74 5.72 -2.72
N SER A 71 -13.51 7.02 -2.51
CA SER A 71 -14.60 7.99 -2.30
C SER A 71 -15.41 8.24 -3.58
N LEU A 72 -14.82 8.01 -4.76
CA LEU A 72 -15.49 8.04 -6.06
C LEU A 72 -16.19 6.72 -6.42
N ASN A 73 -16.37 5.79 -5.47
CA ASN A 73 -16.90 4.44 -5.69
C ASN A 73 -16.06 3.57 -6.64
N ILE A 74 -14.77 3.89 -6.82
CA ILE A 74 -13.83 3.05 -7.55
C ILE A 74 -13.09 2.18 -6.52
N ALA A 75 -13.13 0.87 -6.69
CA ALA A 75 -12.44 -0.07 -5.81
C ALA A 75 -11.08 -0.49 -6.41
N PRO A 76 -9.96 0.23 -6.13
CA PRO A 76 -8.65 -0.16 -6.63
C PRO A 76 -8.21 -1.47 -5.97
N ARG A 77 -8.01 -2.52 -6.77
CA ARG A 77 -7.57 -3.85 -6.32
C ARG A 77 -6.07 -3.98 -6.57
N LEU A 78 -5.27 -3.99 -5.50
CA LEU A 78 -3.84 -4.21 -5.56
C LEU A 78 -3.52 -5.71 -5.67
N LEU A 79 -2.73 -6.08 -6.66
CA LEU A 79 -2.21 -7.45 -6.83
C LEU A 79 -0.83 -7.53 -6.19
N ILE A 80 -0.76 -8.16 -5.02
CA ILE A 80 0.50 -8.34 -4.30
C ILE A 80 1.26 -9.52 -4.92
N LYS A 81 2.56 -9.33 -5.12
CA LYS A 81 3.50 -10.40 -5.47
C LYS A 81 4.60 -10.45 -4.43
N GLU A 82 5.14 -11.65 -4.23
CA GLU A 82 6.29 -11.84 -3.36
C GLU A 82 7.51 -11.11 -3.91
N ARG A 83 8.34 -10.61 -2.98
CA ARG A 83 9.59 -9.97 -3.31
C ARG A 83 10.64 -11.06 -3.53
N VAL A 84 11.05 -11.24 -4.80
CA VAL A 84 12.20 -12.08 -5.20
C VAL A 84 13.48 -11.26 -5.08
#